data_AF-A0A352FGT6-F1
#
_entry.id   AF-A0A352FGT6-F1
#
_cell.length_a   1.000
_cell.length_b   1.000
_cell.length_c   1.000
_cell.angle_alpha   90.00
_cell.angle_beta   90.00
_cell.angle_gamma   90.00
#
_symmetry.space_group_name_H-M   'P 1'
#
loop_
_entity.id
_entity.type
_entity.pdbx_description
1 polymer ?
#
loop_
_entity_poly.entity_id
_entity_poly.type
_entity_poly.pdbx_seq_one_letter_code
_entity_poly.pdbx_strand_id
1 'polypeptide(L)' 'MRPARRELHETVRYYNAQVPQLGEEFRDEAWETVRRIKEFPLAWHPLGGAIRRCQMRYYLRTV' A
#
# COMPACT_ATOMS: atom_id res chain seq x y z
N MET A 1 -1.24 -14.07 -13.86
CA MET A 1 -0.91 -12.62 -13.70
C MET A 1 -0.75 -12.28 -12.23
N ARG A 2 0.08 -11.29 -11.86
CA ARG A 2 0.21 -10.79 -10.46
C ARG A 2 -0.28 -9.33 -10.42
N PRO A 3 -1.62 -9.08 -10.40
CA PRO A 3 -2.19 -7.73 -10.55
C PRO A 3 -1.68 -6.76 -9.48
N ALA A 4 -1.68 -7.17 -8.20
CA ALA A 4 -1.16 -6.36 -7.10
C ALA A 4 0.30 -5.90 -7.29
N ARG A 5 1.16 -6.77 -7.84
CA ARG A 5 2.56 -6.41 -8.11
C ARG A 5 2.68 -5.38 -9.24
N ARG A 6 1.82 -5.49 -10.26
CA ARG A 6 1.78 -4.55 -11.37
C ARG A 6 1.29 -3.17 -10.89
N GLU A 7 0.19 -3.13 -10.14
CA GLU A 7 -0.37 -1.90 -9.57
C GLU A 7 0.62 -1.18 -8.66
N LEU A 8 1.36 -1.92 -7.83
CA LEU A 8 2.43 -1.35 -7.00
C LEU A 8 3.52 -0.71 -7.87
N HIS A 9 4.03 -1.42 -8.88
CA HIS A 9 5.08 -0.88 -9.76
C HIS A 9 4.61 0.32 -10.60
N GLU A 10 3.35 0.37 -11.01
CA GLU A 10 2.78 1.50 -11.75
C GLU A 10 2.64 2.72 -10.84
N THR A 11 2.16 2.54 -9.62
CA THR A 11 2.05 3.62 -8.62
C THR A 11 3.41 4.19 -8.23
N VAL A 12 4.42 3.34 -8.03
CA VAL A 12 5.80 3.78 -7.76
C VAL A 12 6.31 4.67 -8.90
N ARG A 13 6.11 4.26 -10.16
CA ARG A 13 6.52 5.04 -11.33
C ARG A 13 5.77 6.37 -11.41
N TYR A 14 4.47 6.37 -11.18
CA TYR A 14 3.63 7.57 -11.20
C TYR A 14 4.07 8.61 -10.17
N TYR A 15 4.37 8.19 -8.94
CA TYR A 15 4.81 9.13 -7.90
C TYR A 15 6.24 9.62 -8.09
N ASN A 16 7.16 8.74 -8.51
CA ASN A 16 8.53 9.16 -8.83
C ASN A 16 8.60 10.14 -10.02
N ALA A 17 7.62 10.10 -10.94
CA ALA A 17 7.51 11.06 -12.03
C ALA A 17 7.06 12.46 -11.56
N GLN A 18 6.37 12.55 -10.42
CA GLN A 18 5.92 13.83 -9.84
C GLN A 18 6.94 14.41 -8.87
N VAL A 19 7.40 13.58 -7.93
CA VAL A 19 8.39 13.96 -6.92
C VAL A 19 9.41 12.82 -6.84
N PRO A 20 10.70 13.09 -7.10
CA PRO A 20 11.74 12.07 -6.96
C PRO A 20 11.68 11.39 -5.59
N GLN A 21 11.83 10.07 -5.57
CA GLN A 21 11.83 9.20 -4.37
C GLN A 21 10.47 8.99 -3.69
N LEU A 22 9.42 9.74 -4.04
CA LEU A 22 8.10 9.58 -3.43
C LEU A 22 7.46 8.20 -3.72
N GLY A 23 7.76 7.62 -4.88
CA GLY A 23 7.34 6.25 -5.20
C GLY A 23 8.01 5.21 -4.31
N GLU A 24 9.26 5.44 -3.90
CA GLU A 24 9.95 4.54 -2.96
C GLU A 24 9.37 4.68 -1.55
N GLU A 25 9.08 5.90 -1.08
CA GLU A 25 8.38 6.13 0.19
C GLU A 25 7.01 5.41 0.22
N PHE A 26 6.25 5.49 -0.88
CA PHE A 26 4.98 4.76 -1.04
C PHE A 26 5.16 3.24 -0.94
N ARG A 27 6.17 2.70 -1.64
CA ARG A 27 6.47 1.26 -1.64
C ARG A 27 6.80 0.75 -0.24
N ASP A 28 7.56 1.53 0.52
CA ASP A 28 8.00 1.13 1.85
C ASP A 28 6.81 1.13 2.85
N GLU A 29 5.90 2.11 2.79
CA GLU A 29 4.66 2.05 3.58
C GLU A 29 3.72 0.90 3.15
N ALA A 30 3.68 0.56 1.86
CA ALA A 30 2.94 -0.61 1.40
C ALA A 30 3.49 -1.90 2.01
N TRP A 31 4.82 -2.02 2.12
CA TRP A 31 5.48 -3.15 2.79
C TRP A 31 5.21 -3.20 4.29
N GLU A 32 5.31 -2.07 4.99
CA GLU A 32 4.96 -2.01 6.41
C GLU A 32 3.50 -2.35 6.65
N THR A 33 2.61 -1.96 5.73
CA THR A 33 1.19 -2.33 5.81
C THR A 33 0.99 -3.84 5.66
N VAL A 34 1.68 -4.47 4.70
CA VAL A 34 1.67 -5.94 4.58
C VAL A 34 2.22 -6.61 5.83
N ARG A 35 3.27 -6.04 6.46
CA ARG A 35 3.82 -6.55 7.72
C ARG A 35 2.79 -6.49 8.84
N ARG A 36 2.10 -5.36 9.02
CA ARG A 36 1.00 -5.19 10.00
C ARG A 36 -0.14 -6.18 9.76
N ILE A 37 -0.49 -6.44 8.49
CA ILE A 37 -1.53 -7.43 8.13
C ILE A 37 -1.12 -8.84 8.57
N LYS A 38 0.14 -9.22 8.37
CA LYS A 38 0.65 -10.52 8.80
C LYS A 38 0.68 -10.66 10.32
N GLU A 39 1.03 -9.59 11.03
CA GLU A 39 1.11 -9.56 12.49
C GLU A 39 -0.27 -9.60 13.14
N PHE A 40 -1.26 -8.90 12.55
CA PHE A 40 -2.60 -8.77 13.10
C PHE A 40 -3.70 -9.07 12.07
N PRO A 41 -3.81 -10.32 11.56
CA PRO A 41 -4.70 -10.65 10.43
C PRO A 41 -6.19 -10.38 10.68
N LEU A 42 -6.60 -10.29 11.96
CA LEU A 42 -8.00 -10.06 12.36
C LEU A 42 -8.29 -8.60 12.76
N ALA A 43 -7.31 -7.70 12.72
CA ALA A 43 -7.46 -6.32 13.21
C ALA A 43 -8.45 -5.46 12.40
N TRP A 44 -8.67 -5.76 11.12
CA TRP A 44 -9.59 -5.00 10.25
C TRP A 44 -10.94 -5.67 10.10
N HIS A 45 -12.02 -4.90 10.18
CA HIS A 45 -13.37 -5.43 10.02
C HIS A 45 -13.57 -6.07 8.63
N PRO A 46 -14.21 -7.26 8.54
CA PRO A 46 -14.55 -7.86 7.26
C PRO A 46 -15.58 -7.02 6.53
N LEU A 47 -15.38 -6.79 5.23
CA LEU A 47 -16.33 -6.08 4.37
C LEU A 47 -17.31 -7.03 3.65
N GLY A 48 -17.12 -8.33 3.81
CA GLY A 48 -17.89 -9.39 3.17
C GLY A 48 -16.98 -10.57 2.80
N GLY A 49 -17.40 -11.79 3.16
CA GLY A 49 -16.56 -12.98 2.98
C GLY A 49 -15.18 -12.85 3.64
N ALA A 50 -14.13 -13.19 2.90
CA ALA A 50 -12.74 -13.10 3.37
C ALA A 50 -12.07 -11.73 3.12
N ILE A 51 -12.82 -10.72 2.65
CA ILE A 51 -12.26 -9.42 2.26
C ILE A 51 -12.20 -8.49 3.48
N ARG A 52 -11.03 -7.89 3.69
CA ARG A 52 -10.78 -6.87 4.72
C ARG A 52 -10.13 -5.65 4.08
N ARG A 53 -10.40 -4.45 4.61
CA ARG A 53 -9.77 -3.21 4.16
C ARG A 53 -8.82 -2.70 5.23
N CYS A 54 -7.55 -2.63 4.88
CA CYS A 54 -6.52 -1.95 5.66
C CYS A 54 -6.17 -0.62 4.98
N GLN A 55 -6.25 0.47 5.73
CA GLN A 55 -5.72 1.76 5.27
C GLN A 55 -4.23 1.86 5.63
N MET A 56 -3.44 2.35 4.67
CA MET A 56 -2.05 2.74 4.92
C MET A 56 -2.04 3.97 5.83
N ARG A 57 -1.08 4.05 6.77
CA ARG A 57 -1.08 5.07 7.82
C ARG A 57 -0.71 6.45 7.32
N TYR A 58 0.17 6.55 6.34
CA TYR A 58 0.60 7.83 5.82
C TYR A 58 0.90 7.70 4.32
N TYR A 59 0.05 8.33 3.53
CA TYR A 59 0.46 8.84 2.23
C TYR A 59 -0.17 10.22 2.08
N LEU A 60 0.27 11.13 2.95
CA LEU A 60 -0.15 12.52 3.02
C LEU A 60 1.08 13.37 3.32
N ARG A 61 2.08 13.26 2.45
CA ARG A 61 2.95 14.40 2.18
C ARG A 61 2.28 15.09 1.00
N THR A 62 1.59 16.17 1.33
CA THR A 62 0.87 17.06 0.42
C THR A 62 1.59 17.17 -0.92
N VAL A 63 0.99 16.61 -1.97
CA VAL A 63 1.15 17.11 -3.33
C VAL A 63 0.25 18.33 -3.49
#